data_AF-A0A5P9XTR6-F1
#
_entry.id   AF-A0A5P9XTR6-F1
#
_cell.length_a   1.000
_cell.length_b   1.000
_cell.length_c   1.000
_cell.angle_alpha   90.00
_cell.angle_beta   90.00
_cell.angle_gamma   90.00
#
_symmetry.space_group_name_H-M   'P 1'
#
loop_
_entity.id
_entity.type
_entity.pdbx_description
1 polymer ?
#
loop_
_entity_poly.entity_id
_entity_poly.type
_entity_poly.pdbx_seq_one_letter_code
_entity_poly.pdbx_strand_id
1 'polypeptide(L)'
;MDHRNHSGDLIDDDAAQSAQISEKKPAVNGAEIDKNGKKRQSLPQIPEILNLKQTAKMFGVSPSTIRRWTEPDGKYYWKEFPKPERFGVKLRKFNRRLLLNFLEKMYDDP
;
A
#
# COMPACT_ATOMS: atom_id res chain seq x y z
N MET A 1 47.46 -2.39 -53.66
CA MET A 1 46.72 -1.24 -53.10
C MET A 1 45.64 -1.88 -52.26
N ASP A 2 45.97 -2.13 -51.00
CA ASP A 2 45.26 -3.05 -50.14
C ASP A 2 44.79 -2.30 -48.91
N HIS A 3 43.51 -2.47 -48.63
CA HIS A 3 42.73 -1.76 -47.63
C HIS A 3 42.82 -2.45 -46.26
N ARG A 4 42.97 -1.61 -45.21
CA ARG A 4 42.21 -1.62 -43.93
C ARG A 4 42.42 -2.84 -43.00
N ASN A 5 42.46 -2.75 -41.67
CA ASN A 5 42.08 -1.71 -40.70
C ASN A 5 42.91 -1.88 -39.42
N HIS A 6 43.27 -0.76 -38.83
CA HIS A 6 44.03 -0.63 -37.60
C HIS A 6 43.12 -0.75 -36.37
N SER A 7 43.65 -1.39 -35.35
CA SER A 7 43.15 -1.53 -33.98
C SER A 7 42.82 -0.18 -33.32
N GLY A 8 41.73 -0.13 -32.55
CA GLY A 8 41.45 0.85 -31.51
C GLY A 8 40.69 0.16 -30.39
N ASP A 9 41.29 0.01 -29.20
CA ASP A 9 41.22 0.97 -28.07
C ASP A 9 40.04 0.57 -27.16
N LEU A 10 40.22 -0.30 -26.16
CA LEU A 10 40.83 -0.09 -24.83
C LEU A 10 40.20 1.08 -24.05
N ILE A 11 39.10 0.78 -23.33
CA ILE A 11 38.71 1.54 -22.13
C ILE A 11 38.26 0.53 -21.05
N ASP A 12 38.98 0.59 -19.94
CA ASP A 12 38.80 -0.13 -18.68
C ASP A 12 37.66 0.44 -17.80
N ASP A 13 37.33 -0.35 -16.77
CA ASP A 13 36.72 0.04 -15.48
C ASP A 13 35.36 0.77 -15.50
N ASP A 14 34.31 0.09 -15.01
CA ASP A 14 33.67 0.59 -13.78
C ASP A 14 32.88 -0.49 -13.04
N ALA A 15 32.96 -0.36 -11.73
CA ALA A 15 32.31 -1.12 -10.70
C ALA A 15 30.78 -1.21 -10.85
N ALA A 16 30.21 -2.30 -10.33
CA ALA A 16 29.35 -2.24 -9.14
C ALA A 16 28.24 -3.32 -9.13
N GLN A 17 28.37 -4.18 -8.11
CA GLN A 17 27.32 -4.54 -7.15
C GLN A 17 26.11 -5.38 -7.63
N SER A 18 26.15 -6.65 -7.19
CA SER A 18 25.19 -7.23 -6.25
C SER A 18 23.74 -6.73 -6.29
N ALA A 19 22.82 -7.58 -6.75
CA ALA A 19 21.57 -7.82 -6.05
C ALA A 19 20.91 -9.12 -6.53
N GLN A 20 21.05 -10.16 -5.71
CA GLN A 20 20.08 -11.24 -5.66
C GLN A 20 18.74 -10.67 -5.16
N ILE A 21 17.69 -10.81 -5.96
CA ILE A 21 16.28 -10.74 -5.56
C ILE A 21 15.62 -11.92 -6.28
N SER A 22 15.65 -13.11 -5.70
CA SER A 22 14.72 -13.58 -4.66
C SER A 22 13.26 -13.25 -5.01
N GLU A 23 12.61 -14.32 -5.49
CA GLU A 23 11.16 -14.56 -5.47
C GLU A 23 10.24 -13.42 -5.89
N LYS A 24 9.91 -13.41 -7.19
CA LYS A 24 8.59 -12.96 -7.62
C LYS A 24 7.88 -14.06 -8.41
N LYS A 25 7.16 -14.90 -7.68
CA LYS A 25 5.99 -15.66 -8.15
C LYS A 25 4.86 -15.47 -7.13
N PRO A 26 3.60 -15.52 -7.53
CA PRO A 26 2.98 -14.81 -8.64
C PRO A 26 1.89 -13.86 -8.09
N ALA A 27 1.55 -12.81 -8.83
CA ALA A 27 0.25 -12.17 -8.63
C ALA A 27 -0.83 -13.14 -9.13
N VAL A 28 -1.29 -14.04 -8.26
CA VAL A 28 -2.52 -14.81 -8.49
C VAL A 28 -3.69 -13.83 -8.36
N ASN A 29 -3.88 -13.03 -9.41
CA ASN A 29 -5.19 -12.48 -9.73
C ASN A 29 -5.95 -13.62 -10.41
N GLY A 30 -6.39 -14.59 -9.60
CA GLY A 30 -7.31 -15.63 -10.02
C GLY A 30 -8.67 -15.01 -10.29
N ALA A 31 -8.82 -14.37 -11.45
CA ALA A 31 -10.12 -14.27 -12.08
C ALA A 31 -10.51 -15.69 -12.49
N GLU A 32 -11.12 -16.43 -11.57
CA GLU A 32 -11.75 -17.70 -11.88
C GLU A 32 -12.93 -17.41 -12.81
N ILE A 33 -12.71 -17.64 -14.10
CA ILE A 33 -13.73 -17.53 -15.13
C ILE A 33 -14.53 -18.84 -15.13
N ASP A 34 -15.82 -18.76 -14.77
CA ASP A 34 -16.72 -19.90 -14.92
C ASP A 34 -16.99 -20.18 -16.40
N LYS A 35 -17.40 -21.43 -16.71
CA LYS A 35 -17.65 -21.94 -18.07
C LYS A 35 -18.74 -21.16 -18.84
N ASN A 36 -19.43 -20.21 -18.21
CA ASN A 36 -20.50 -19.39 -18.78
C ASN A 36 -20.12 -17.91 -19.01
N GLY A 37 -18.86 -17.51 -18.83
CA GLY A 37 -18.36 -16.19 -19.23
C GLY A 37 -18.96 -15.00 -18.47
N LYS A 38 -19.64 -15.24 -17.34
CA LYS A 38 -20.30 -14.18 -16.58
C LYS A 38 -19.31 -13.64 -15.55
N LYS A 39 -18.86 -12.38 -15.74
CA LYS A 39 -18.00 -11.69 -14.77
C LYS A 39 -18.70 -11.65 -13.41
N ARG A 40 -18.41 -12.61 -12.54
CA ARG A 40 -18.70 -12.51 -11.12
C ARG A 40 -17.88 -11.32 -10.63
N GLN A 41 -18.54 -10.19 -10.40
CA GLN A 41 -17.98 -9.13 -9.58
C GLN A 41 -17.79 -9.74 -8.20
N SER A 42 -16.59 -10.28 -7.94
CA SER A 42 -16.18 -10.58 -6.58
C SER A 42 -16.32 -9.26 -5.83
N LEU A 43 -17.20 -9.23 -4.81
CA LEU A 43 -17.20 -8.10 -3.89
C LEU A 43 -15.74 -7.89 -3.49
N PRO A 44 -15.20 -6.67 -3.61
CA PRO A 44 -13.82 -6.44 -3.22
C PRO A 44 -13.69 -6.92 -1.79
N GLN A 45 -12.88 -7.95 -1.57
CA GLN A 45 -12.58 -8.44 -0.24
C GLN A 45 -11.88 -7.29 0.47
N ILE A 46 -12.65 -6.49 1.21
CA ILE A 46 -12.11 -5.30 1.87
C ILE A 46 -11.15 -5.84 2.92
N PRO A 47 -9.85 -5.51 2.84
CA PRO A 47 -8.89 -6.07 3.76
C PRO A 47 -9.24 -5.65 5.19
N GLU A 48 -9.12 -6.58 6.13
CA GLU A 48 -9.35 -6.32 7.55
C GLU A 48 -8.38 -5.26 8.08
N ILE A 49 -7.21 -5.15 7.45
CA ILE A 49 -6.19 -4.15 7.77
C ILE A 49 -6.13 -3.11 6.66
N LEU A 50 -6.47 -1.86 7.00
CA LEU A 50 -6.51 -0.72 6.11
C LEU A 50 -5.25 0.13 6.24
N ASN A 51 -4.74 0.64 5.12
CA ASN A 51 -3.73 1.69 5.13
C ASN A 51 -4.37 3.08 5.33
N LEU A 52 -3.53 4.09 5.60
CA LEU A 52 -3.99 5.47 5.83
C LEU A 52 -4.92 6.01 4.72
N LYS A 53 -4.65 5.68 3.45
CA LYS A 53 -5.47 6.14 2.30
C LYS A 53 -6.86 5.47 2.29
N GLN A 54 -6.92 4.18 2.63
CA GLN A 54 -8.17 3.44 2.73
C GLN A 54 -9.02 3.93 3.91
N THR A 55 -8.39 4.15 5.07
CA THR A 55 -9.04 4.78 6.22
C THR A 55 -9.59 6.15 5.84
N ALA A 56 -8.79 7.01 5.20
CA ALA A 56 -9.23 8.33 4.76
C ALA A 56 -10.45 8.29 3.84
N LYS A 57 -10.47 7.35 2.88
CA LYS A 57 -11.62 7.09 2.01
C LYS A 57 -12.88 6.72 2.76
N MET A 58 -12.76 5.91 3.81
CA MET A 58 -13.91 5.46 4.60
C MET A 58 -14.55 6.60 5.40
N PHE A 59 -13.75 7.54 5.89
CA PHE A 59 -14.23 8.72 6.61
C PHE A 59 -14.54 9.92 5.68
N GLY A 60 -14.33 9.78 4.37
CA GLY A 60 -14.54 10.88 3.42
C GLY A 60 -13.59 12.08 3.60
N VAL A 61 -12.41 11.88 4.18
CA VAL A 61 -11.45 12.96 4.49
C VAL A 61 -10.10 12.75 3.81
N SER A 62 -9.21 13.73 3.93
CA SER A 62 -7.83 13.60 3.45
C SER A 62 -7.00 12.66 4.34
N PRO A 63 -6.00 11.93 3.80
CA PRO A 63 -5.07 11.13 4.60
C PRO A 63 -4.31 11.94 5.65
N SER A 64 -4.02 13.22 5.33
CA SER A 64 -3.40 14.16 6.26
C SER A 64 -4.29 14.45 7.47
N THR A 65 -5.60 14.51 7.26
CA THR A 65 -6.59 14.68 8.34
C THR A 65 -6.56 13.48 9.28
N ILE A 66 -6.61 12.26 8.74
CA ILE A 66 -6.50 11.03 9.56
C ILE A 66 -5.19 11.02 10.34
N ARG A 67 -4.08 11.42 9.71
CA ARG A 67 -2.79 11.47 10.38
C ARG A 67 -2.82 12.41 11.59
N ARG A 68 -3.38 13.60 11.44
CA ARG A 68 -3.53 14.59 12.53
C ARG A 68 -4.40 14.08 13.68
N TRP A 69 -5.48 13.35 13.38
CA TRP A 69 -6.32 12.72 14.41
C TRP A 69 -5.56 11.72 15.28
N THR A 70 -4.54 11.07 14.71
CA THR A 70 -3.74 10.04 15.41
C THR A 70 -2.46 10.58 16.06
N GLU A 71 -2.13 11.85 15.88
CA GLU A 71 -0.91 12.47 16.43
C GLU A 71 -1.23 13.08 17.80
N PRO A 72 -0.69 12.55 18.92
CA PRO A 72 -1.04 12.98 20.28
C PRO A 72 -0.72 14.45 20.56
N ASP A 73 0.34 14.97 19.93
CA ASP A 73 0.76 16.36 20.05
C ASP A 73 0.08 17.30 19.03
N GLY A 74 -0.85 16.77 18.24
CA GLY A 74 -1.56 17.52 17.21
C GLY A 74 -2.73 18.32 17.79
N LYS A 75 -2.93 19.56 17.29
CA LYS A 75 -4.11 20.40 17.61
C LYS A 75 -5.45 19.67 17.38
N TYR A 76 -5.47 18.68 16.49
CA TYR A 76 -6.66 17.92 16.11
C TYR A 76 -6.59 16.47 16.61
N TYR A 77 -5.81 16.20 17.65
CA TYR A 77 -5.71 14.86 18.22
C TYR A 77 -7.08 14.39 18.70
N TRP A 78 -7.51 13.24 18.20
CA TRP A 78 -8.77 12.65 18.57
C TRP A 78 -8.52 11.41 19.41
N LYS A 79 -8.67 11.57 20.74
CA LYS A 79 -8.35 10.52 21.73
C LYS A 79 -9.12 9.22 21.51
N GLU A 80 -10.37 9.31 21.07
CA GLU A 80 -11.26 8.16 20.84
C GLU A 80 -11.10 7.54 19.45
N PHE A 81 -10.44 8.25 18.53
CA PHE A 81 -10.22 7.73 17.18
C PHE A 81 -9.30 6.50 17.23
N PRO A 82 -9.64 5.41 16.49
CA PRO A 82 -8.85 4.19 16.52
C PRO A 82 -7.40 4.44 16.12
N LYS A 83 -6.49 4.08 17.02
CA LYS A 83 -5.06 4.28 16.82
C LYS A 83 -4.55 3.32 15.75
N PRO A 84 -3.65 3.79 14.86
CA PRO A 84 -3.00 2.90 13.93
C PRO A 84 -2.06 1.97 14.70
N GLU A 85 -2.10 0.71 14.32
CA GLU A 85 -1.10 -0.26 14.70
C GLU A 85 0.18 -0.01 13.90
N ARG A 86 1.31 -0.02 14.60
CA ARG A 86 2.63 0.19 14.00
C ARG A 86 3.13 -1.13 13.44
N PHE A 87 3.12 -1.27 12.12
CA PHE A 87 3.76 -2.37 11.42
C PHE A 87 5.17 -1.93 11.00
N GLY A 88 6.15 -2.25 11.84
CA GLY A 88 7.54 -1.83 11.64
C GLY A 88 7.72 -0.30 11.70
N VAL A 89 8.78 0.19 11.05
CA VAL A 89 9.29 1.56 11.27
C VAL A 89 8.46 2.66 10.60
N LYS A 90 7.68 2.34 9.54
CA LYS A 90 7.02 3.36 8.70
C LYS A 90 5.55 3.08 8.36
N LEU A 91 5.04 1.86 8.58
CA LEU A 91 3.68 1.53 8.15
C LEU A 91 2.70 1.67 9.32
N ARG A 92 1.84 2.68 9.22
CA ARG A 92 0.66 2.82 10.07
C ARG A 92 -0.50 2.11 9.39
N LYS A 93 -0.99 1.04 10.02
CA LYS A 93 -2.16 0.30 9.54
C LYS A 93 -3.29 0.40 10.55
N PHE A 94 -4.52 0.33 10.10
CA PHE A 94 -5.70 0.44 10.93
C PHE A 94 -6.53 -0.82 10.80
N ASN A 95 -7.04 -1.33 11.92
CA ASN A 95 -7.99 -2.43 11.88
C ASN A 95 -9.37 -1.88 11.47
N ARG A 96 -9.92 -2.41 10.36
CA ARG A 96 -11.22 -2.03 9.81
C ARG A 96 -12.34 -2.21 10.82
N ARG A 97 -12.33 -3.31 11.58
CA ARG A 97 -13.37 -3.60 12.57
C ARG A 97 -13.41 -2.53 13.66
N LEU A 98 -12.25 -2.08 14.13
CA LEU A 98 -12.18 -0.98 15.11
C LEU A 98 -12.71 0.34 14.54
N LEU A 99 -12.37 0.65 13.29
CA LEU A 99 -12.86 1.85 12.62
C LEU A 99 -14.37 1.83 12.37
N LEU A 100 -14.94 0.68 12.03
CA LEU A 100 -16.39 0.53 11.86
C LEU A 100 -17.12 0.64 13.19
N ASN A 101 -16.65 -0.06 14.24
CA ASN A 101 -17.24 0.05 15.57
C ASN A 101 -17.19 1.50 16.08
N PHE A 102 -16.13 2.24 15.74
CA PHE A 102 -16.04 3.66 16.05
C PHE A 102 -17.06 4.50 15.27
N LEU A 103 -17.20 4.26 13.96
CA LEU A 103 -18.20 4.94 13.14
C LEU A 103 -19.62 4.66 13.65
N GLU A 104 -19.93 3.41 13.96
CA GLU A 104 -21.23 3.01 14.51
C GLU A 104 -21.55 3.79 15.78
N LYS A 105 -20.61 3.87 16.74
CA LYS A 105 -20.76 4.68 17.95
C LYS A 105 -20.96 6.18 17.67
N MET A 106 -20.35 6.72 16.63
CA MET A 106 -20.50 8.13 16.25
C MET A 106 -21.89 8.47 15.69
N TYR A 107 -22.59 7.48 15.12
CA TYR A 107 -23.93 7.68 14.54
C TYR A 107 -25.06 7.29 15.50
N ASP A 108 -24.76 6.62 16.61
CA ASP A 108 -25.75 6.18 17.62
C ASP A 108 -26.00 7.24 18.72
N ASP A 109 -25.23 8.34 18.75
CA ASP A 109 -25.42 9.47 19.67
C ASP A 109 -26.19 10.60 18.91
N PRO A 110 -27.53 10.71 19.06
CA PRO A 110 -28.37 11.69 18.36
C PRO A 110 -28.26 13.13 18.90
#